data_AF-A0A7C5W358-F1
#
_entry.id   AF-A0A7C5W358-F1
#
_cell.length_a   1.000
_cell.length_b   1.000
_cell.length_c   1.000
_cell.angle_alpha   90.00
_cell.angle_beta   90.00
_cell.angle_gamma   90.00
#
_symmetry.space_group_name_H-M   'P 1'
#
loop_
_entity.id
_entity.type
_entity.pdbx_description
1 polymer ?
#
loop_
_entity_poly.entity_id
_entity_poly.type
_entity_poly.pdbx_seq_one_letter_code
_entity_poly.pdbx_strand_id
1 'polypeptide(L)'
;MTKKKTLTKVIELKEFKQDQIESELKHTYSVLNMEKEKLENLERMFKKTDSKLNSFRNREPMNVSEITIYYDYLTYLNRKIEEQKNIVFRIAAELEIKKAEMFEVYKERRVVEKLRDKILKEENRNLLQKEQKEIDYDFISKSLRK
;
A
#
# COMPACT_ATOMS: atom_id res chain seq x y z
N MET A 1 33.94 7.84 -7.85
CA MET A 1 32.53 8.18 -8.16
C MET A 1 32.19 9.49 -7.49
N THR A 2 31.57 10.45 -8.20
CA THR A 2 31.10 11.72 -7.61
C THR A 2 29.93 11.44 -6.66
N LYS A 3 29.87 12.16 -5.52
CA LYS A 3 28.82 12.00 -4.48
C LYS A 3 27.40 12.07 -5.07
N LYS A 4 27.21 12.91 -6.09
CA LYS A 4 25.98 13.02 -6.90
C LYS A 4 25.57 11.70 -7.56
N LYS A 5 26.48 11.01 -8.23
CA LYS A 5 26.19 9.73 -8.93
C LYS A 5 25.77 8.63 -7.95
N THR A 6 26.39 8.59 -6.77
CA THR A 6 26.01 7.64 -5.71
C THR A 6 24.61 7.93 -5.17
N LEU A 7 24.27 9.20 -4.89
CA LEU A 7 22.94 9.58 -4.41
C LEU A 7 21.84 9.31 -5.44
N THR A 8 22.08 9.59 -6.72
CA THR A 8 21.14 9.23 -7.79
C THR A 8 20.88 7.73 -7.80
N LYS A 9 21.92 6.89 -7.68
CA LYS A 9 21.75 5.44 -7.64
C LYS A 9 20.96 4.97 -6.41
N VAL A 10 21.16 5.61 -5.25
CA VAL A 10 20.38 5.30 -4.04
C VAL A 10 18.91 5.68 -4.21
N ILE A 11 18.60 6.80 -4.88
CA ILE A 11 17.22 7.20 -5.17
C ILE A 11 16.56 6.17 -6.10
N GLU A 12 17.22 5.78 -7.20
CA GLU A 12 16.71 4.75 -8.13
C GLU A 12 16.40 3.44 -7.40
N LEU A 13 17.28 3.00 -6.48
CA LEU A 13 17.05 1.79 -5.68
C LEU A 13 15.84 1.94 -4.74
N LYS A 14 15.62 3.13 -4.18
CA LYS A 14 14.47 3.41 -3.33
C LYS A 14 13.17 3.52 -4.12
N GLU A 15 13.21 4.09 -5.33
CA GLU A 15 12.08 4.10 -6.27
C GLU A 15 11.67 2.67 -6.64
N PHE A 16 12.64 1.84 -7.01
CA PHE A 16 12.37 0.43 -7.32
C PHE A 16 11.73 -0.31 -6.14
N LYS A 17 12.24 -0.13 -4.92
CA LYS A 17 11.64 -0.73 -3.71
C LYS A 17 10.22 -0.23 -3.49
N GLN A 18 9.96 1.04 -3.73
CA GLN A 18 8.63 1.63 -3.60
C GLN A 18 7.65 1.03 -4.61
N ASP A 19 8.05 0.88 -5.86
CA ASP A 19 7.22 0.27 -6.91
C ASP A 19 6.87 -1.18 -6.58
N GLN A 20 7.82 -1.93 -6.02
CA GLN A 20 7.58 -3.30 -5.53
C GLN A 20 6.51 -3.33 -4.44
N ILE A 21 6.65 -2.50 -3.39
CA ILE A 21 5.69 -2.44 -2.29
C ILE A 21 4.32 -1.99 -2.78
N GLU A 22 4.26 -1.03 -3.71
CA GLU A 22 3.00 -0.56 -4.28
C GLU A 22 2.28 -1.68 -5.06
N SER A 23 3.03 -2.47 -5.83
CA SER A 23 2.49 -3.63 -6.53
C SER A 23 1.92 -4.66 -5.55
N GLU A 24 2.68 -4.98 -4.50
CA GLU A 24 2.23 -5.91 -3.46
C GLU A 24 1.00 -5.41 -2.69
N LEU A 25 0.93 -4.10 -2.42
CA LEU A 25 -0.24 -3.46 -1.82
C LEU A 25 -1.48 -3.59 -2.70
N LYS A 26 -1.34 -3.31 -4.00
CA LYS A 26 -2.42 -3.46 -4.98
C LYS A 26 -2.91 -4.91 -5.03
N HIS A 27 -1.99 -5.86 -5.05
CA HIS A 27 -2.33 -7.28 -5.01
C HIS A 27 -3.08 -7.67 -3.73
N THR A 28 -2.54 -7.29 -2.56
CA THR A 28 -3.15 -7.59 -1.25
C THR A 28 -4.54 -6.96 -1.13
N TYR A 29 -4.73 -5.74 -1.62
CA TYR A 29 -6.02 -5.06 -1.65
C TYR A 29 -7.02 -5.79 -2.56
N SER A 30 -6.59 -6.25 -3.73
CA SER A 30 -7.45 -7.03 -4.63
C SER A 30 -7.89 -8.34 -3.98
N VAL A 31 -6.96 -9.06 -3.34
CA VAL A 31 -7.27 -10.30 -2.62
C VAL A 31 -8.25 -10.03 -1.48
N LEU A 32 -8.05 -8.96 -0.70
CA LEU A 32 -8.97 -8.57 0.37
C LEU A 32 -10.40 -8.37 -0.13
N ASN A 33 -10.57 -7.70 -1.27
CA ASN A 33 -11.89 -7.47 -1.84
C ASN A 33 -12.55 -8.78 -2.31
N MET A 34 -11.79 -9.66 -2.98
CA MET A 34 -12.29 -10.98 -3.36
C MET A 34 -12.76 -11.79 -2.14
N GLU A 35 -12.00 -11.77 -1.04
CA GLU A 35 -12.36 -12.49 0.19
C GLU A 35 -13.56 -11.85 0.91
N LYS A 36 -13.76 -10.52 0.81
CA LYS A 36 -14.96 -9.84 1.29
C LYS A 36 -16.20 -10.21 0.47
N GLU A 37 -16.07 -10.29 -0.86
CA GLU A 37 -17.18 -10.72 -1.71
C GLU A 37 -17.61 -12.17 -1.40
N LYS A 38 -16.65 -13.06 -1.12
CA LYS A 38 -16.95 -14.42 -0.65
C LYS A 38 -17.71 -14.42 0.68
N LEU A 39 -17.30 -13.58 1.63
CA LEU A 39 -18.00 -13.41 2.90
C LEU A 39 -19.45 -12.93 2.69
N GLU A 40 -19.64 -11.88 1.89
CA GLU A 40 -20.96 -11.36 1.57
C GLU A 40 -21.86 -12.41 0.90
N ASN A 41 -21.29 -13.25 0.03
CA ASN A 41 -22.02 -14.37 -0.59
C ASN A 41 -22.47 -15.39 0.46
N LEU A 42 -21.61 -15.79 1.38
CA LEU A 42 -21.95 -16.70 2.46
C LEU A 42 -23.05 -16.12 3.37
N GLU A 43 -22.94 -14.84 3.74
CA GLU A 43 -23.95 -14.15 4.55
C GLU A 43 -25.29 -14.03 3.82
N ARG A 44 -25.28 -13.76 2.50
CA ARG A 44 -26.50 -13.77 1.67
C ARG A 44 -27.13 -15.16 1.63
N MET A 45 -26.34 -16.22 1.48
CA MET A 45 -26.81 -17.60 1.48
C MET A 45 -27.42 -17.98 2.84
N PHE A 46 -26.80 -17.57 3.94
CA PHE A 46 -27.31 -17.77 5.28
C PHE A 46 -28.66 -17.08 5.47
N LYS A 47 -28.74 -15.77 5.18
CA LYS A 47 -29.99 -15.00 5.28
C LYS A 47 -31.13 -15.57 4.44
N LYS A 48 -30.82 -16.01 3.21
CA LYS A 48 -31.80 -16.64 2.32
C LYS A 48 -32.31 -17.96 2.87
N THR A 49 -31.42 -18.77 3.42
CA THR A 49 -31.75 -20.08 4.01
C THR A 49 -32.60 -19.90 5.27
N ASP A 50 -32.21 -18.97 6.15
CA ASP A 50 -32.94 -18.64 7.38
C ASP A 50 -34.34 -18.09 7.08
N SER A 51 -34.45 -17.16 6.12
CA SER A 51 -35.74 -16.64 5.66
C SER A 51 -36.65 -17.75 5.10
N LYS A 52 -36.06 -18.70 4.35
CA LYS A 52 -36.81 -19.84 3.80
C LYS A 52 -37.33 -20.75 4.91
N LEU A 53 -36.50 -21.08 5.90
CA LEU A 53 -36.90 -21.86 7.07
C LEU A 53 -38.03 -21.15 7.85
N ASN A 54 -37.89 -19.85 8.10
CA ASN A 54 -38.91 -19.05 8.77
C ASN A 54 -40.23 -19.00 7.99
N SER A 55 -40.18 -18.97 6.67
CA SER A 55 -41.40 -18.98 5.84
C SER A 55 -42.17 -20.29 5.92
N PHE A 56 -41.48 -21.42 6.05
CA PHE A 56 -42.11 -22.73 6.17
C PHE A 56 -42.74 -22.95 7.54
N ARG A 57 -42.07 -22.52 8.62
CA ARG A 57 -42.65 -22.54 9.98
C ARG A 57 -44.01 -21.86 10.07
N ASN A 58 -44.29 -20.90 9.19
CA ASN A 58 -45.51 -20.10 9.19
C ASN A 58 -46.60 -20.59 8.21
N ARG A 59 -46.32 -21.56 7.32
CA ARG A 59 -47.23 -21.89 6.20
C ARG A 59 -47.65 -23.36 6.11
N GLU A 60 -46.79 -24.31 6.48
CA GLU A 60 -47.08 -25.75 6.39
C GLU A 60 -46.38 -26.51 7.53
N PRO A 61 -46.95 -27.63 8.01
CA PRO A 61 -46.26 -28.50 8.94
C PRO A 61 -45.06 -29.15 8.26
N MET A 62 -43.85 -28.68 8.60
CA MET A 62 -42.59 -29.33 8.18
C MET A 62 -42.37 -30.63 8.94
N ASN A 63 -41.81 -31.62 8.25
CA ASN A 63 -41.27 -32.82 8.87
C ASN A 63 -40.01 -32.47 9.68
N VAL A 64 -39.85 -33.10 10.85
CA VAL A 64 -38.64 -32.99 11.71
C VAL A 64 -37.33 -33.21 10.95
N SER A 65 -37.32 -34.14 9.98
CA SER A 65 -36.16 -34.41 9.12
C SER A 65 -35.78 -33.20 8.26
N GLU A 66 -36.76 -32.46 7.74
CA GLU A 66 -36.50 -31.28 6.91
C GLU A 66 -35.96 -30.14 7.77
N ILE A 67 -36.54 -29.93 8.96
CA ILE A 67 -36.05 -28.94 9.93
C ILE A 67 -34.59 -29.22 10.30
N THR A 68 -34.25 -30.49 10.52
CA THR A 68 -32.88 -30.92 10.86
C THR A 68 -31.90 -30.57 9.74
N ILE A 69 -32.23 -30.88 8.48
CA ILE A 69 -31.39 -30.56 7.32
C ILE A 69 -31.14 -29.04 7.22
N TYR A 70 -32.17 -28.22 7.42
CA TYR A 70 -32.02 -26.77 7.40
C TYR A 70 -31.11 -26.26 8.52
N TYR A 71 -31.27 -26.81 9.73
CA TYR A 71 -30.47 -26.42 10.89
C TYR A 71 -28.99 -26.81 10.72
N ASP A 72 -28.72 -28.02 10.22
CA ASP A 72 -27.37 -28.50 9.93
C ASP A 72 -26.69 -27.62 8.87
N TYR A 73 -27.44 -27.27 7.82
CA TYR A 73 -26.92 -26.40 6.76
C TYR A 73 -26.67 -24.97 7.24
N LEU A 74 -27.56 -24.39 8.06
CA LEU A 74 -27.33 -23.08 8.68
C LEU A 74 -26.11 -23.11 9.61
N THR A 75 -25.93 -24.17 10.38
CA THR A 75 -24.77 -24.37 11.24
C THR A 75 -23.47 -24.44 10.42
N TYR A 76 -23.49 -25.18 9.31
CA TYR A 76 -22.38 -25.23 8.36
C TYR A 76 -22.06 -23.85 7.78
N LEU A 77 -23.06 -23.12 7.30
CA LEU A 77 -22.89 -21.77 6.76
C LEU A 77 -22.33 -20.81 7.80
N ASN A 78 -22.81 -20.88 9.05
CA ASN A 78 -22.30 -20.05 10.13
C ASN A 78 -20.82 -20.33 10.41
N ARG A 79 -20.39 -21.60 10.45
CA ARG A 79 -18.97 -21.95 10.55
C ARG A 79 -18.14 -21.38 9.39
N LYS A 80 -18.65 -21.49 8.16
CA LYS A 80 -17.97 -20.92 6.98
C LYS A 80 -17.87 -19.40 7.01
N ILE A 81 -18.90 -18.71 7.51
CA ILE A 81 -18.88 -17.26 7.71
C ILE A 81 -17.78 -16.88 8.71
N GLU A 82 -17.70 -17.57 9.85
CA GLU A 82 -16.67 -17.28 10.86
C GLU A 82 -15.25 -17.58 10.36
N GLU A 83 -15.05 -18.69 9.64
CA GLU A 83 -13.78 -18.99 8.95
C GLU A 83 -13.40 -17.87 7.98
N GLN A 84 -14.36 -17.42 7.16
CA GLN A 84 -14.13 -16.40 6.15
C GLN A 84 -13.88 -15.01 6.78
N LYS A 85 -14.57 -14.65 7.87
CA LYS A 85 -14.30 -13.43 8.64
C LYS A 85 -12.86 -13.40 9.15
N ASN A 86 -12.37 -14.52 9.68
CA ASN A 86 -10.99 -14.63 10.13
C ASN A 86 -9.98 -14.44 8.99
N ILE A 87 -10.27 -14.97 7.80
CA ILE A 87 -9.45 -14.75 6.60
C ILE A 87 -9.41 -13.26 6.23
N VAL A 88 -10.60 -12.62 6.12
CA VAL A 88 -10.71 -11.18 5.82
C VAL A 88 -9.96 -10.34 6.86
N PHE A 89 -10.10 -10.66 8.14
CA PHE A 89 -9.42 -9.96 9.22
C PHE A 89 -7.90 -10.04 9.10
N ARG A 90 -7.36 -11.24 8.85
CA ARG A 90 -5.91 -11.44 8.67
C ARG A 90 -5.36 -10.66 7.49
N ILE A 91 -6.02 -10.73 6.33
CA ILE A 91 -5.58 -10.02 5.13
C ILE A 91 -5.69 -8.50 5.32
N ALA A 92 -6.72 -8.03 6.03
CA ALA A 92 -6.85 -6.61 6.36
C ALA A 92 -5.69 -6.14 7.27
N ALA A 93 -5.30 -6.94 8.26
CA ALA A 93 -4.14 -6.64 9.10
C ALA A 93 -2.83 -6.60 8.30
N GLU A 94 -2.62 -7.57 7.39
CA GLU A 94 -1.47 -7.59 6.48
C GLU A 94 -1.43 -6.35 5.57
N LEU A 95 -2.60 -5.91 5.06
CA LEU A 95 -2.70 -4.70 4.27
C LEU A 95 -2.28 -3.46 5.05
N GLU A 96 -2.68 -3.33 6.32
CA GLU A 96 -2.27 -2.20 7.16
C GLU A 96 -0.76 -2.20 7.45
N ILE A 97 -0.16 -3.38 7.67
CA ILE A 97 1.30 -3.51 7.81
C ILE A 97 2.01 -3.02 6.55
N LYS A 98 1.57 -3.47 5.37
CA LYS A 98 2.15 -3.04 4.08
C LYS A 98 1.97 -1.54 3.82
N LYS A 99 0.84 -0.94 4.24
CA LYS A 99 0.62 0.51 4.15
C LYS A 99 1.62 1.28 5.00
N ALA A 100 1.89 0.81 6.22
CA ALA A 100 2.89 1.40 7.09
C ALA A 100 4.31 1.27 6.48
N GLU A 101 4.63 0.12 5.89
CA GLU A 101 5.91 -0.08 5.21
C GLU A 101 6.08 0.88 4.02
N MET A 102 5.03 1.03 3.19
CA MET A 102 5.02 1.98 2.08
C MET A 102 5.28 3.41 2.54
N PHE A 103 4.68 3.81 3.66
CA PHE A 103 4.89 5.14 4.24
C PHE A 103 6.35 5.37 4.64
N GLU A 104 6.98 4.40 5.32
CA GLU A 104 8.39 4.52 5.70
C GLU A 104 9.32 4.56 4.49
N VAL A 105 9.07 3.74 3.46
CA VAL A 105 9.87 3.80 2.22
C VAL A 105 9.74 5.15 1.52
N TYR A 106 8.54 5.72 1.48
CA TYR A 106 8.30 7.05 0.91
C TYR A 106 9.07 8.14 1.67
N LYS A 107 9.04 8.07 3.00
CA LYS A 107 9.75 8.99 3.90
C LYS A 107 11.26 8.88 3.73
N GLU A 108 11.81 7.66 3.68
CA GLU A 108 13.23 7.44 3.42
C GLU A 108 13.67 8.00 2.06
N ARG A 109 12.88 7.77 1.00
CA ARG A 109 13.16 8.32 -0.34
C ARG A 109 13.23 9.83 -0.31
N ARG A 110 12.23 10.46 0.32
CA ARG A 110 12.15 11.93 0.46
C ARG A 110 13.35 12.52 1.20
N VAL A 111 13.89 11.81 2.20
CA VAL A 111 15.10 12.27 2.91
C VAL A 111 16.31 12.28 1.97
N VAL A 112 16.48 11.24 1.16
CA VAL A 112 17.61 11.16 0.21
C VAL A 112 17.46 12.18 -0.92
N GLU A 113 16.25 12.40 -1.43
CA GLU A 113 15.95 13.47 -2.40
C GLU A 113 16.35 14.85 -1.85
N LYS A 114 15.93 15.18 -0.62
CA LYS A 114 16.31 16.44 0.05
C LYS A 114 17.82 16.58 0.21
N LEU A 115 18.52 15.50 0.52
CA LEU A 115 19.98 15.51 0.65
C LEU A 115 20.66 15.77 -0.70
N ARG A 116 20.20 15.12 -1.77
CA ARG A 116 20.68 15.38 -3.14
C ARG A 116 20.46 16.84 -3.52
N ASP A 117 19.26 17.37 -3.27
CA ASP A 117 18.93 18.75 -3.63
C ASP A 117 19.79 19.76 -2.86
N LYS A 118 20.12 19.47 -1.59
CA LYS A 118 21.05 20.29 -0.80
C LYS A 118 22.45 20.30 -1.40
N ILE A 119 22.96 19.14 -1.80
CA ILE A 119 24.30 19.03 -2.43
C ILE A 119 24.32 19.76 -3.77
N LEU A 120 23.29 19.63 -4.60
CA LEU A 120 23.20 20.35 -5.87
C LEU A 120 23.20 21.87 -5.68
N LYS A 121 22.48 22.37 -4.67
CA LYS A 121 22.49 23.80 -4.33
C LYS A 121 23.88 24.28 -3.88
N GLU A 122 24.58 23.48 -3.09
CA GLU A 122 25.92 23.79 -2.62
C GLU A 122 26.95 23.77 -3.76
N GLU A 123 26.89 22.77 -4.64
CA GLU A 123 27.72 22.68 -5.83
C GLU A 123 27.51 23.90 -6.75
N ASN A 124 26.25 24.27 -7.03
CA ASN A 124 25.94 25.46 -7.84
C ASN A 124 26.44 26.75 -7.18
N ARG A 125 26.27 26.90 -5.87
CA ARG A 125 26.77 28.08 -5.15
C ARG A 125 28.29 28.20 -5.25
N ASN A 126 29.00 27.08 -5.12
CA ASN A 126 30.46 27.04 -5.20
C ASN A 126 30.95 27.33 -6.63
N LEU A 127 30.23 26.90 -7.66
CA LEU A 127 30.52 27.23 -9.05
C LEU A 127 30.36 28.73 -9.31
N LEU A 128 29.22 29.31 -8.93
CA LEU A 128 28.97 30.76 -9.08
C LEU A 128 30.03 31.61 -8.35
N GLN A 129 30.45 31.20 -7.15
CA GLN A 129 31.51 31.90 -6.43
C GLN A 129 32.88 31.80 -7.11
N LYS A 130 33.18 30.70 -7.81
CA LYS A 130 34.41 30.56 -8.58
C LYS A 130 34.38 31.43 -9.83
N GLU A 131 33.28 31.36 -10.59
CA GLU A 131 33.08 32.18 -11.78
C GLU A 131 33.18 33.67 -11.44
N GLN A 132 32.58 34.11 -10.33
CA GLN A 132 32.67 35.50 -9.89
C GLN A 132 34.12 35.91 -9.56
N LYS A 133 34.87 35.06 -8.84
CA LYS A 133 36.28 35.33 -8.54
C LYS A 133 37.15 35.43 -9.80
N GLU A 134 36.88 34.59 -10.80
CA GLU A 134 37.58 34.64 -12.09
C GLU A 134 37.28 35.93 -12.84
N ILE A 135 36.01 36.35 -12.88
CA ILE A 135 35.60 37.64 -13.47
C ILE A 135 36.28 38.82 -12.77
N ASP A 136 36.27 38.83 -11.44
CA ASP A 136 36.89 39.89 -10.64
C ASP A 136 38.41 39.95 -10.89
N TYR A 137 39.08 38.80 -10.94
CA TYR A 137 40.50 38.71 -11.27
C TYR A 137 40.82 39.24 -12.67
N ASP A 138 40.02 38.84 -13.67
CA ASP A 138 40.17 39.32 -15.05
C ASP A 138 39.96 40.83 -15.16
N PHE A 139 38.98 41.38 -14.42
CA PHE A 139 38.73 42.81 -14.37
C PHE A 139 39.91 43.56 -13.76
N ILE A 140 40.39 43.12 -12.58
CA ILE A 140 41.54 43.73 -11.89
C ILE A 140 42.79 43.67 -12.76
N SER A 141 43.09 42.50 -13.33
CA SER A 141 44.30 42.30 -14.16
C SER A 141 44.29 43.13 -15.45
N LYS A 142 43.12 43.42 -16.02
CA LYS A 142 42.96 44.35 -17.15
C LYS A 142 43.12 45.81 -16.71
N SER A 143 42.61 46.16 -15.53
CA SER A 143 42.71 47.52 -14.99
C SER A 143 44.16 47.92 -14.64
N LEU A 144 44.98 46.98 -14.20
CA LEU A 144 46.39 47.17 -13.85
C LEU A 144 47.36 47.24 -15.05
N ARG A 145 46.89 46.88 -16.25
CA ARG A 145 47.67 46.94 -17.50
C ARG A 145 47.46 48.23 -18.31
N LYS A 146 46.61 49.13 -17.83
CA LYS A 146 46.45 50.50 -18.35
C LYS A 146 47.16 51.48 -17.42
#